data_AF-A0A2T0KGG7-F1
#
_entry.id   AF-A0A2T0KGG7-F1
#
_cell.length_a   1.000
_cell.length_b   1.000
_cell.length_c   1.000
_cell.angle_alpha   90.00
_cell.angle_beta   90.00
_cell.angle_gamma   90.00
#
_symmetry.space_group_name_H-M   'P 1'
#
loop_
_entity.id
_entity.type
_entity.pdbx_description
1 polymer ?
#
loop_
_entity_poly.entity_id
_entity_poly.type
_entity_poly.pdbx_seq_one_letter_code
_entity_poly.pdbx_strand_id
1 'polypeptide(L)' 'MSETKTAVVILSDPTPDTEESLARVFNALAAAWEYGRNGEALVLLQGAGTRRPERLRDTTHPAPPGWRACGS' A
#
# COMPACT_ATOMS: atom_id res chain seq x y z
N MET A 1 -20.90 -19.27 -3.21
CA MET A 1 -20.74 -17.80 -3.27
C MET A 1 -19.46 -17.55 -4.04
N SER A 2 -19.49 -16.76 -5.12
CA SER A 2 -18.27 -16.45 -5.88
C SER A 2 -17.29 -15.71 -4.97
N GLU A 3 -16.02 -16.09 -5.04
CA GLU A 3 -14.94 -15.45 -4.29
C GLU A 3 -14.89 -13.95 -4.63
N THR A 4 -14.87 -13.09 -3.61
CA THR A 4 -14.85 -11.63 -3.83
C THR A 4 -13.49 -11.22 -4.38
N LYS A 5 -13.47 -10.51 -5.51
CA LYS A 5 -12.25 -9.94 -6.09
C LYS A 5 -12.26 -8.42 -5.92
N THR A 6 -11.24 -7.89 -5.27
CA THR A 6 -11.14 -6.46 -4.94
C THR A 6 -9.88 -5.86 -5.53
N ALA A 7 -10.04 -4.76 -6.27
CA ALA A 7 -8.90 -3.93 -6.71
C ALA A 7 -8.77 -2.72 -5.79
N VAL A 8 -7.58 -2.52 -5.22
CA VAL A 8 -7.22 -1.37 -4.39
C VAL A 8 -6.27 -0.48 -5.17
N VAL A 9 -6.73 0.70 -5.59
CA VAL A 9 -5.94 1.64 -6.40
C VAL A 9 -5.36 2.73 -5.51
N ILE A 10 -4.04 2.86 -5.49
CA ILE A 10 -3.31 3.85 -4.70
C ILE A 10 -2.74 4.92 -5.66
N LEU A 11 -3.27 6.14 -5.54
CA LEU A 11 -2.90 7.31 -6.33
C LEU A 11 -2.09 8.35 -5.54
N SER A 12 -1.94 8.17 -4.22
CA SER A 12 -1.41 9.19 -3.32
C SER A 12 0.05 9.51 -3.62
N ASP A 13 0.32 10.79 -3.92
CA ASP A 13 1.67 11.28 -4.17
C ASP A 13 2.52 11.16 -2.89
N PRO A 14 3.70 10.52 -2.94
CA PRO A 14 4.63 10.56 -1.83
C PRO A 14 5.18 11.96 -1.52
N THR A 15 4.95 12.99 -2.35
CA THR A 15 5.52 14.34 -2.21
C THR A 15 4.44 15.40 -1.95
N PRO A 16 4.55 16.21 -0.89
CA PRO A 16 5.50 16.06 0.22
C PRO A 16 5.23 14.78 1.03
N ASP A 17 6.27 14.25 1.67
CA ASP A 17 6.21 12.98 2.42
C ASP A 17 5.63 13.21 3.81
N THR A 18 4.34 13.49 3.84
CA THR A 18 3.63 13.82 5.08
C THR A 18 3.10 12.57 5.76
N GLU A 19 2.88 12.67 7.07
CA GLU A 19 2.22 11.61 7.86
C GLU A 19 0.86 11.22 7.26
N GLU A 20 0.07 12.19 6.79
CA GLU A 20 -1.21 11.94 6.13
C GLU A 20 -1.03 11.12 4.86
N SER A 21 -0.05 11.49 4.04
CA SER A 21 0.26 10.81 2.79
C SER A 21 0.69 9.36 3.05
N LEU A 22 1.47 9.13 4.09
CA LEU A 22 1.90 7.81 4.53
C LEU A 22 0.72 6.98 5.10
N ALA A 23 -0.10 7.58 5.96
CA ALA A 23 -1.27 6.95 6.57
C ALA A 23 -2.27 6.48 5.48
N ARG A 24 -2.46 7.26 4.41
CA ARG A 24 -3.30 6.86 3.27
C ARG A 24 -2.83 5.56 2.61
N VAL A 25 -1.52 5.39 2.45
CA VAL A 25 -0.96 4.17 1.84
C VAL A 25 -1.06 2.99 2.80
N PHE A 26 -0.73 3.19 4.09
CA PHE A 26 -0.87 2.11 5.07
C PHE A 26 -2.31 1.63 5.22
N ASN A 27 -3.27 2.55 5.29
CA ASN A 27 -4.68 2.20 5.37
C ASN A 27 -5.14 1.44 4.12
N ALA A 28 -4.69 1.84 2.93
CA ALA A 28 -5.00 1.12 1.70
C ALA A 28 -4.42 -0.30 1.68
N LEU A 29 -3.18 -0.47 2.17
CA LEU A 29 -2.53 -1.78 2.27
C LEU A 29 -3.18 -2.67 3.34
N ALA A 30 -3.58 -2.09 4.48
CA ALA A 30 -4.32 -2.79 5.51
C ALA A 30 -5.68 -3.27 4.99
N ALA A 31 -6.43 -2.41 4.29
CA ALA A 31 -7.69 -2.79 3.67
C ALA A 31 -7.51 -3.90 2.62
N ALA A 32 -6.49 -3.81 1.77
CA ALA A 32 -6.16 -4.87 0.81
C ALA A 32 -5.87 -6.21 1.51
N TRP A 33 -5.13 -6.18 2.62
CA TRP A 33 -4.87 -7.37 3.43
C TRP A 33 -6.15 -7.97 4.01
N GLU A 34 -7.06 -7.15 4.53
CA GLU A 34 -8.36 -7.60 5.03
C GLU A 34 -9.23 -8.21 3.92
N TYR A 35 -9.28 -7.59 2.74
CA TYR A 35 -10.01 -8.12 1.59
C TYR A 35 -9.44 -9.45 1.09
N GLY A 36 -8.11 -9.60 1.13
CA GLY A 36 -7.42 -10.83 0.78
C GLY A 36 -7.66 -11.99 1.74
N ARG A 37 -8.26 -11.76 2.92
CA ARG A 37 -8.57 -12.84 3.89
C ARG A 37 -9.74 -13.72 3.49
N ASN A 38 -10.71 -13.17 2.77
CA ASN A 38 -11.95 -13.84 2.40
C ASN A 38 -12.17 -13.85 0.87
N GLY A 39 -11.14 -13.47 0.10
CA GLY A 39 -11.14 -13.48 -1.35
C GLY A 39 -9.81 -13.00 -1.92
N GLU A 40 -9.83 -12.44 -3.12
CA GLU A 40 -8.63 -11.96 -3.82
C GLU A 40 -8.53 -10.44 -3.75
N ALA A 41 -7.36 -9.91 -3.40
CA ALA A 41 -7.10 -8.48 -3.40
C ALA A 41 -5.89 -8.15 -4.28
N LEU A 42 -6.07 -7.24 -5.24
CA LEU A 42 -5.02 -6.73 -6.12
C LEU A 42 -4.73 -5.26 -5.78
N VAL A 43 -3.50 -4.95 -5.40
CA VAL A 43 -3.04 -3.57 -5.18
C VAL A 43 -2.44 -3.02 -6.46
N LEU A 44 -2.96 -1.88 -6.92
CA LEU A 44 -2.50 -1.17 -8.10
C LEU A 44 -1.98 0.22 -7.71
N LEU A 45 -0.70 0.44 -7.91
CA LEU A 45 -0.09 1.77 -7.76
C LEU A 45 -0.19 2.48 -9.11
N GLN A 46 -0.82 3.65 -9.15
CA GLN A 46 -1.08 4.38 -10.39
C GLN A 46 -0.77 5.87 -10.20
N GLY A 47 -0.51 6.58 -11.31
CA GLY A 47 -0.17 8.00 -11.29
C GLY A 47 1.00 8.31 -10.37
N ALA A 48 0.84 9.29 -9.48
CA ALA A 48 1.87 9.68 -8.52
C ALA A 48 2.23 8.58 -7.50
N GLY A 49 1.31 7.64 -7.25
CA GLY A 49 1.50 6.52 -6.32
C GLY A 49 2.53 5.48 -6.76
N THR A 50 2.91 5.45 -8.04
CA THR A 50 3.95 4.54 -8.56
C THR A 50 5.34 4.77 -7.94
N ARG A 51 5.57 5.94 -7.35
CA ARG A 51 6.81 6.30 -6.62
C ARG A 51 6.86 5.75 -5.19
N ARG A 52 5.77 5.16 -4.68
CA ARG A 52 5.70 4.62 -3.30
C ARG A 52 6.61 3.43 -3.01
N PRO A 53 6.76 2.43 -3.91
CA PRO A 53 7.59 1.27 -3.62
C PRO A 53 9.03 1.66 -3.28
N GLU A 54 9.60 2.61 -4.02
CA GLU A 54 10.97 3.08 -3.79
C GLU A 54 11.11 3.75 -2.42
N ARG A 55 10.13 4.57 -2.04
CA ARG A 55 10.11 5.29 -0.76
C ARG A 55 9.78 4.42 0.44
N LEU A 56 8.93 3.39 0.28
CA LEU A 56 8.64 2.40 1.34
C LEU A 56 9.81 1.42 1.56
N ARG A 57 10.71 1.28 0.59
CA ARG A 57 11.94 0.48 0.72
C ARG A 57 13.07 1.26 1.37
N ASP A 58 12.96 2.57 1.42
CA ASP A 58 13.88 3.43 2.16
C ASP A 58 13.64 3.25 3.67
N THR A 59 14.48 2.42 4.30
CA THR A 59 14.43 2.08 5.73
C THR A 59 14.75 3.26 6.65
N THR A 60 15.11 4.41 6.10
CA THR A 60 15.40 5.65 6.86
C THR A 60 14.14 6.49 7.08
N HIS A 61 13.01 6.14 6.46
CA HIS A 61 11.69 6.73 6.72
C HIS A 61 11.05 6.10 7.98
N PRO A 62 10.22 6.81 8.78
CA PRO A 62 9.45 6.24 9.89
C PRO A 62 8.34 5.29 9.39
N ALA A 63 8.74 4.17 8.77
CA ALA A 63 7.91 2.99 8.71
C ALA A 63 7.94 2.32 10.09
N PRO A 64 6.81 1.81 10.60
CA PRO A 64 6.80 1.01 11.82
C PRO A 64 7.82 -0.14 11.71
N PRO A 65 8.56 -0.47 12.78
CA PRO A 65 9.51 -1.58 12.77
C PRO A 65 8.81 -2.87 12.35
N GLY A 66 9.21 -3.46 11.22
CA GLY A 66 8.68 -4.74 10.73
C GLY A 66 7.95 -4.70 9.39
N TRP A 67 7.73 -3.53 8.77
CA TRP A 67 7.17 -3.49 7.41
C TRP A 67 8.23 -3.85 6.37
N ARG A 68 8.12 -5.03 5.75
CA ARG A 68 8.87 -5.40 4.54
C ARG A 68 7.88 -5.59 3.40
N ALA A 69 8.15 -4.97 2.25
CA ALA A 69 7.47 -5.34 1.03
C ALA A 69 7.79 -6.81 0.73
N CYS A 70 6.77 -7.67 0.66
CA CYS A 70 6.95 -9.06 0.22
C CYS A 70 7.50 -9.05 -1.22
N GLY A 71 8.72 -9.54 -1.37
CA GLY A 71 9.45 -9.55 -2.63
C GLY A 71 10.73 -10.35 -2.50
N SER A 72 10.59 -11.68 -2.52
CA SER A 72 11.57 -12.66 -3.00
C SER A 72 10.83 -13.89 -3.49
#